data_AF-A0A174PQC5-F1
#
_entry.id   AF-A0A174PQC5-F1
#
_cell.length_a   1.000
_cell.length_b   1.000
_cell.length_c   1.000
_cell.angle_alpha   90.00
_cell.angle_beta   90.00
_cell.angle_gamma   90.00
#
_symmetry.space_group_name_H-M   'P 1'
#
loop_
_entity.id
_entity.type
_entity.pdbx_description
1 polymer ?
#
loop_
_entity_poly.entity_id
_entity_poly.type
_entity_poly.pdbx_seq_one_letter_code
_entity_poly.pdbx_strand_id
1 'polypeptide(L)'
;MRKVYICSPYRAKDGAELDRNIDYAQQLTRQALEAGLAPITPHLYMTQCMDDKKPEERARGMAAGLALLKGCDFVIAGVKYGITEGMDREIHTANMLGIAVIDANQIKRHLEYEEKRQERVASDYAKLHKCKHCYERRLCSLMGHENCCTASACTAAYKRAYEYALSRIRE
;
A
#
# COMPACT_ATOMS: atom_id res chain seq x y z
N MET A 1 7.49 -4.71 -0.63
CA MET A 1 6.70 -4.05 0.44
C MET A 1 5.96 -2.89 -0.19
N ARG A 2 4.73 -2.62 0.23
CA ARG A 2 3.96 -1.46 -0.27
C ARG A 2 4.55 -0.17 0.28
N LYS A 3 4.78 0.81 -0.60
CA LYS A 3 5.25 2.16 -0.27
C LYS A 3 4.07 2.98 0.24
N VAL A 4 4.22 3.64 1.38
CA VAL A 4 3.14 4.44 1.96
C VAL A 4 3.62 5.83 2.30
N TYR A 5 2.75 6.82 2.14
CA TYR A 5 3.05 8.19 2.53
C TYR A 5 2.45 8.49 3.89
N ILE A 6 3.23 8.98 4.85
CA ILE A 6 2.72 9.41 6.16
C ILE A 6 2.36 10.90 6.08
N CYS A 7 1.07 11.19 6.22
CA CYS A 7 0.49 12.52 6.26
C CYS A 7 0.09 12.84 7.71
N SER A 8 0.79 13.75 8.37
CA SER A 8 0.53 14.13 9.77
C SER A 8 0.91 15.58 10.03
N PRO A 9 0.37 16.21 11.09
CA PRO A 9 0.78 17.56 11.46
C PRO A 9 2.26 17.59 11.81
N TYR A 10 2.93 18.69 11.42
CA TYR A 10 4.32 18.96 11.78
C TYR A 10 4.48 20.36 12.36
N ARG A 11 4.02 21.38 11.63
CA ARG A 11 4.03 22.78 12.09
C ARG A 11 3.34 22.93 13.44
N ALA A 12 3.90 23.83 14.25
CA ALA A 12 3.51 24.05 15.64
C ALA A 12 3.65 25.53 15.99
N LYS A 13 2.87 26.01 16.97
CA LYS A 13 2.97 27.39 17.47
C LYS A 13 4.12 27.59 18.47
N ASP A 14 4.53 26.51 19.14
CA ASP A 14 5.58 26.50 20.16
C ASP A 14 6.38 25.18 20.10
N GLY A 15 7.47 25.10 20.87
CA GLY A 15 8.36 23.94 20.87
C GLY A 15 7.70 22.66 21.40
N ALA A 16 6.83 22.77 22.42
CA ALA A 16 6.16 21.61 23.00
C ALA A 16 5.17 20.97 22.02
N GLU A 17 4.46 21.80 21.24
CA GLU A 17 3.60 21.32 20.17
C GLU A 17 4.40 20.72 19.01
N LEU A 18 5.58 21.26 18.70
CA LEU A 18 6.48 20.69 17.69
C LEU A 18 6.95 19.30 18.09
N ASP A 19 7.44 19.15 19.33
CA ASP A 19 7.90 17.87 19.87
C ASP A 19 6.78 16.83 19.84
N ARG A 20 5.57 17.20 20.27
CA ARG A 20 4.38 16.33 20.20
C ARG A 20 4.07 15.87 18.77
N ASN A 21 4.18 16.77 17.79
CA ASN A 21 3.91 16.46 16.39
C ASN A 21 5.00 15.55 15.79
N ILE A 22 6.27 15.78 16.13
CA ILE A 22 7.40 14.92 15.76
C ILE A 22 7.20 13.51 16.34
N ASP A 23 6.91 13.41 17.63
CA ASP A 23 6.65 12.13 18.29
C ASP A 23 5.50 11.38 17.62
N TYR A 24 4.44 12.10 17.26
CA TYR A 24 3.30 11.51 16.57
C TYR A 24 3.66 11.00 15.17
N ALA A 25 4.35 11.79 14.37
CA ALA A 25 4.81 11.37 13.04
C ALA A 25 5.74 10.14 13.12
N GLN A 26 6.62 10.07 14.14
CA GLN A 26 7.47 8.92 14.40
C GLN A 26 6.66 7.68 14.80
N GLN A 27 5.64 7.83 15.66
CA GLN A 27 4.75 6.74 16.03
C GLN A 27 4.01 6.17 14.81
N LEU A 28 3.48 7.03 13.94
CA LEU A 28 2.80 6.61 12.70
C LEU A 28 3.76 5.86 11.76
N THR A 29 4.98 6.39 11.62
CA THR A 29 6.05 5.76 10.82
C THR A 29 6.37 4.37 11.37
N ARG A 30 6.51 4.24 12.70
CA ARG A 30 6.76 2.96 13.37
C ARG A 30 5.60 1.97 13.16
N GLN A 31 4.35 2.42 13.32
CA GLN A 31 3.17 1.57 13.10
C GLN A 31 3.13 1.03 11.67
N ALA A 32 3.47 1.85 10.67
CA ALA A 32 3.55 1.41 9.28
C ALA A 32 4.66 0.36 9.08
N LEU A 33 5.84 0.57 9.67
CA LEU A 33 6.94 -0.41 9.62
C LEU A 33 6.56 -1.74 10.27
N GLU A 34 5.96 -1.71 11.46
CA GLU A 34 5.48 -2.89 12.19
C GLU A 34 4.39 -3.64 11.42
N ALA A 35 3.63 -2.94 10.57
CA ALA A 35 2.64 -3.51 9.65
C ALA A 35 3.25 -4.06 8.33
N GLY A 36 4.58 -4.06 8.18
CA GLY A 36 5.26 -4.55 6.97
C GLY A 36 5.19 -3.61 5.77
N LEU A 37 4.94 -2.33 6.01
CA LEU A 37 4.89 -1.27 4.98
C LEU A 37 6.22 -0.52 4.92
N ALA A 38 6.46 0.15 3.79
CA ALA A 38 7.64 1.01 3.58
C ALA A 38 7.21 2.48 3.61
N PRO A 39 7.20 3.14 4.79
CA PRO A 39 6.74 4.51 4.92
C PRO A 39 7.77 5.54 4.43
N ILE A 40 7.25 6.61 3.85
CA ILE A 40 7.95 7.87 3.60
C ILE A 40 7.24 8.93 4.44
N THR A 41 8.00 9.61 5.29
CA THR A 41 7.50 10.66 6.21
C THR A 41 8.30 11.95 5.97
N PRO A 42 8.01 12.69 4.88
CA PRO A 42 8.89 13.77 4.42
C PRO A 42 9.16 14.83 5.46
N HIS A 43 8.15 15.22 6.22
CA HIS A 43 8.25 16.27 7.22
C HIS A 43 9.18 15.92 8.41
N LEU A 44 9.60 14.65 8.58
CA LEU A 44 10.62 14.32 9.58
C LEU A 44 12.04 14.67 9.13
N TYR A 45 12.36 14.57 7.84
CA TYR A 45 13.72 14.81 7.33
C TYR A 45 13.84 16.06 6.45
N MET A 46 12.82 16.41 5.67
CA MET A 46 12.85 17.57 4.77
C MET A 46 12.98 18.88 5.53
N THR A 47 12.38 18.99 6.70
CA THR A 47 12.49 20.17 7.58
C THR A 47 13.86 20.27 8.28
N GLN A 48 14.67 19.21 8.24
CA GLN A 48 16.08 19.26 8.65
C GLN A 48 16.98 19.75 7.50
N CYS A 49 16.47 19.73 6.26
CA CYS A 49 17.20 20.16 5.07
C CYS A 49 16.76 21.53 4.54
N MET A 50 15.57 22.00 4.91
CA MET A 50 14.93 23.22 4.39
C MET A 50 14.25 24.00 5.50
N ASP A 51 14.29 25.33 5.40
CA ASP A 51 13.63 26.25 6.32
C ASP A 51 12.19 26.53 5.88
N ASP A 52 11.26 25.92 6.60
CA ASP A 52 9.82 26.00 6.35
C ASP A 52 9.24 27.41 6.60
N LYS A 53 10.02 28.34 7.18
CA LYS A 53 9.68 29.77 7.32
C LYS A 53 9.96 30.56 6.04
N LYS A 54 10.83 30.07 5.17
CA LYS A 54 11.12 30.71 3.88
C LYS A 54 10.15 30.19 2.82
N PRO A 55 9.33 31.06 2.18
CA PRO A 55 8.30 30.63 1.24
C PRO A 55 8.83 29.77 0.08
N GLU A 56 10.00 30.10 -0.47
CA GLU A 56 10.60 29.37 -1.59
C GLU A 56 11.07 27.97 -1.20
N GLU A 57 11.73 27.83 -0.05
CA GLU A 57 12.18 26.52 0.46
C GLU A 57 10.98 25.65 0.84
N ARG A 58 9.96 26.23 1.48
CA ARG A 58 8.68 25.56 1.76
C ARG A 58 8.00 25.06 0.49
N ALA A 59 7.93 25.88 -0.56
CA ALA A 59 7.34 25.48 -1.83
C ALA A 59 8.10 24.31 -2.46
N ARG A 60 9.44 24.33 -2.40
CA ARG A 60 10.30 23.24 -2.87
C ARG A 60 10.09 21.94 -2.07
N GLY A 61 10.02 22.03 -0.75
CA GLY A 61 9.74 20.88 0.11
C GLY A 61 8.36 20.28 -0.14
N MET A 62 7.34 21.11 -0.30
CA MET A 62 5.99 20.67 -0.64
C MET A 62 5.95 19.97 -2.00
N ALA A 63 6.60 20.54 -3.02
CA ALA A 63 6.67 19.93 -4.35
C ALA A 63 7.38 18.57 -4.31
N ALA A 64 8.48 18.45 -3.56
CA ALA A 64 9.18 17.19 -3.35
C ALA A 64 8.31 16.15 -2.61
N GLY A 65 7.60 16.56 -1.55
CA GLY A 65 6.67 15.70 -0.81
C GLY A 65 5.56 15.15 -1.71
N LEU A 66 4.92 16.01 -2.51
CA LEU A 66 3.89 15.59 -3.46
C LEU A 66 4.43 14.67 -4.57
N ALA A 67 5.68 14.87 -5.01
CA ALA A 67 6.32 13.97 -5.97
C ALA A 67 6.54 12.56 -5.37
N LEU A 68 6.93 12.48 -4.09
CA LEU A 68 7.07 11.20 -3.38
C LEU A 68 5.71 10.52 -3.17
N LEU A 69 4.69 11.29 -2.79
CA LEU A 69 3.32 10.81 -2.60
C LEU A 69 2.79 10.09 -3.84
N LYS A 70 3.04 10.64 -5.05
CA LYS A 70 2.65 10.02 -6.33
C LYS A 70 3.21 8.61 -6.53
N GLY A 71 4.34 8.29 -5.90
CA GLY A 71 5.00 6.99 -5.99
C GLY A 71 4.54 5.98 -4.93
N CYS A 72 3.62 6.35 -4.04
CA CYS A 72 3.13 5.50 -2.95
C CYS A 72 1.85 4.75 -3.35
N ASP A 73 1.67 3.56 -2.78
CA ASP A 73 0.49 2.72 -2.97
C ASP A 73 -0.76 3.29 -2.27
N PHE A 74 -0.57 3.98 -1.13
CA PHE A 74 -1.61 4.68 -0.39
C PHE A 74 -1.00 5.67 0.62
N VAL A 75 -1.85 6.55 1.15
CA VAL A 75 -1.51 7.52 2.20
C VAL A 75 -2.08 7.04 3.54
N ILE A 76 -1.28 7.16 4.59
CA ILE A 76 -1.71 6.99 5.98
C ILE A 76 -1.83 8.39 6.58
N ALA A 77 -3.06 8.78 6.94
CA ALA A 77 -3.37 10.05 7.56
C ALA A 77 -3.43 9.93 9.09
N GLY A 78 -2.58 10.67 9.77
CA GLY A 78 -2.59 10.85 11.21
C GLY A 78 -3.45 12.04 11.62
N VAL A 79 -4.71 11.79 11.97
CA VAL A 79 -5.70 12.85 12.24
C VAL A 79 -5.91 13.18 13.72
N LYS A 80 -5.14 12.55 14.64
CA LYS A 80 -5.32 12.70 16.10
C LYS A 80 -5.29 14.15 16.58
N TYR A 81 -4.47 15.00 15.97
CA TYR A 81 -4.34 16.42 16.32
C TYR A 81 -4.91 17.36 15.25
N GLY A 82 -5.91 16.87 14.49
CA GLY A 82 -6.55 17.62 13.42
C GLY A 82 -5.83 17.54 12.08
N ILE A 83 -6.49 18.07 11.05
CA ILE A 83 -5.97 18.15 9.68
C ILE A 83 -5.46 19.58 9.46
N THR A 84 -4.19 19.71 9.13
CA THR A 84 -3.57 21.00 8.81
C THR A 84 -3.71 21.32 7.33
N GLU A 85 -3.52 22.59 6.95
CA GLU A 85 -3.53 23.02 5.54
C GLU A 85 -2.52 22.22 4.68
N GLY A 86 -1.36 21.86 5.24
CA GLY A 86 -0.37 21.04 4.55
C GLY A 86 -0.90 19.63 4.27
N MET A 87 -1.52 19.02 5.28
CA MET A 87 -2.14 17.71 5.15
C MET A 87 -3.31 17.72 4.16
N ASP A 88 -4.16 18.75 4.22
CA ASP A 88 -5.32 18.87 3.33
C ASP A 88 -4.88 18.88 1.85
N ARG A 89 -3.79 19.59 1.52
CA ARG A 89 -3.20 19.57 0.17
C ARG A 89 -2.69 18.20 -0.24
N GLU A 90 -2.04 17.48 0.67
CA GLU A 90 -1.54 16.12 0.42
C GLU A 90 -2.71 15.15 0.20
N ILE A 91 -3.73 15.20 1.06
CA ILE A 91 -4.94 14.37 0.99
C ILE A 91 -5.73 14.67 -0.30
N HIS A 92 -5.91 15.94 -0.62
CA HIS A 92 -6.57 16.36 -1.86
C HIS A 92 -5.83 15.84 -3.09
N THR A 93 -4.49 15.97 -3.10
CA THR A 93 -3.67 15.46 -4.20
C THR A 93 -3.76 13.94 -4.33
N ALA A 94 -3.72 13.21 -3.22
CA ALA A 94 -3.88 11.75 -3.21
C ALA A 94 -5.24 11.33 -3.82
N ASN A 95 -6.33 11.97 -3.37
CA ASN A 95 -7.67 11.72 -3.89
C ASN A 95 -7.79 12.00 -5.39
N MET A 96 -7.22 13.11 -5.87
CA MET A 96 -7.20 13.47 -7.30
C MET A 96 -6.43 12.45 -8.16
N LEU A 97 -5.44 11.78 -7.58
CA LEU A 97 -4.65 10.74 -8.24
C LEU A 97 -5.24 9.33 -8.09
N GLY A 98 -6.37 9.19 -7.37
CA GLY A 98 -6.94 7.88 -7.05
C GLY A 98 -6.12 7.07 -6.05
N ILE A 99 -5.20 7.72 -5.32
CA ILE A 99 -4.40 7.09 -4.27
C ILE A 99 -5.24 7.09 -2.99
N ALA A 100 -5.48 5.90 -2.44
CA ALA A 100 -6.29 5.74 -1.25
C ALA A 100 -5.68 6.49 -0.05
N VAL A 101 -6.52 7.15 0.74
CA VAL A 101 -6.15 7.78 2.01
C VAL A 101 -6.85 7.01 3.13
N ILE A 102 -6.07 6.46 4.06
CA ILE A 102 -6.61 5.72 5.21
C ILE A 102 -6.19 6.37 6.52
N ASP A 103 -7.08 6.32 7.51
CA ASP A 103 -6.74 6.71 8.88
C ASP A 103 -5.72 5.71 9.46
N ALA A 104 -4.72 6.21 10.19
CA ALA A 104 -3.71 5.39 10.85
C ALA A 104 -4.28 4.28 11.74
N ASN A 105 -5.41 4.53 12.40
CA ASN A 105 -6.09 3.53 13.24
C ASN A 105 -6.74 2.41 12.41
N GLN A 106 -6.85 2.58 11.10
CA GLN A 106 -7.46 1.61 10.18
C GLN A 106 -6.45 0.80 9.38
N ILE A 107 -5.14 0.97 9.59
CA ILE A 107 -4.09 0.24 8.86
C ILE A 107 -4.36 -1.26 8.86
N LYS A 108 -4.56 -1.85 10.04
CA LYS A 108 -4.81 -3.31 10.17
C LYS A 108 -6.03 -3.76 9.36
N ARG A 109 -7.16 -3.05 9.52
CA ARG A 109 -8.41 -3.36 8.81
C ARG A 109 -8.25 -3.23 7.29
N HIS A 110 -7.53 -2.22 6.83
CA HIS A 110 -7.27 -2.01 5.41
C HIS A 110 -6.43 -3.16 4.82
N LEU A 111 -5.35 -3.56 5.52
CA LEU A 111 -4.50 -4.66 5.07
C LEU A 111 -5.25 -6.00 5.02
N GLU A 112 -6.05 -6.31 6.05
CA GLU A 112 -6.89 -7.51 6.07
C GLU A 112 -7.93 -7.51 4.94
N TYR A 113 -8.52 -6.35 4.63
CA TYR A 113 -9.47 -6.22 3.53
C TYR A 113 -8.79 -6.46 2.18
N GLU A 114 -7.62 -5.86 1.95
CA GLU A 114 -6.86 -6.03 0.72
C GLU A 114 -6.39 -7.48 0.55
N GLU A 115 -5.89 -8.12 1.60
CA GLU A 115 -5.51 -9.54 1.56
C GLU A 115 -6.68 -10.42 1.13
N LYS A 116 -7.84 -10.30 1.78
CA LYS A 116 -9.05 -11.05 1.41
C LYS A 116 -9.51 -10.73 -0.02
N ARG A 117 -9.29 -9.51 -0.50
CA ARG A 117 -9.60 -9.13 -1.89
C ARG A 117 -8.66 -9.87 -2.86
N GLN A 118 -7.37 -9.92 -2.56
CA GLN A 118 -6.36 -10.64 -3.37
C GLN A 118 -6.64 -12.14 -3.40
N GLU A 119 -6.99 -12.75 -2.27
CA GLU A 119 -7.35 -14.17 -2.19
C GLU A 119 -8.58 -14.49 -3.05
N ARG A 120 -9.60 -13.62 -3.04
CA ARG A 120 -10.79 -13.79 -3.89
C ARG A 120 -10.44 -13.73 -5.38
N VAL A 121 -9.64 -12.73 -5.78
CA VAL A 121 -9.19 -12.60 -7.19
C VAL A 121 -8.37 -13.81 -7.62
N ALA A 122 -7.45 -14.28 -6.77
CA ALA A 122 -6.65 -15.47 -7.06
C ALA A 122 -7.51 -16.74 -7.11
N SER A 123 -8.51 -16.86 -6.23
CA SER A 123 -9.48 -17.96 -6.24
C SER A 123 -10.28 -17.99 -7.54
N ASP A 124 -10.78 -16.85 -7.98
CA ASP A 124 -11.58 -16.75 -9.21
C ASP A 124 -10.73 -17.04 -10.46
N TYR A 125 -9.49 -16.54 -10.51
CA TYR A 125 -8.53 -16.94 -11.54
C TYR A 125 -8.32 -18.46 -11.56
N ALA A 126 -8.07 -19.06 -10.39
CA ALA A 126 -7.82 -20.48 -10.28
C ALA A 126 -9.02 -21.33 -10.73
N LYS A 127 -10.25 -20.91 -10.42
CA LYS A 127 -11.47 -21.59 -10.90
C LYS A 127 -11.54 -21.59 -12.43
N LEU A 128 -11.27 -20.45 -13.06
CA LEU A 128 -11.35 -20.27 -14.51
C LEU A 128 -10.18 -20.91 -15.28
N HIS A 129 -9.01 -21.02 -14.65
CA HIS A 129 -7.77 -21.39 -15.34
C HIS A 129 -7.06 -22.62 -14.79
N LYS A 130 -7.61 -23.36 -13.80
CA LYS A 130 -7.00 -24.58 -13.25
C LYS A 130 -6.49 -25.55 -14.32
N CYS A 131 -7.24 -25.75 -15.40
CA CYS A 131 -6.86 -26.72 -16.42
C CYS A 131 -5.63 -26.30 -17.25
N LYS A 132 -5.29 -25.01 -17.29
CA LYS A 132 -4.02 -24.52 -17.88
C LYS A 132 -2.81 -24.89 -17.03
N HIS A 133 -3.03 -25.11 -15.74
CA HIS A 133 -2.02 -25.46 -14.73
C HIS A 133 -2.04 -26.96 -14.38
N CYS A 134 -2.66 -27.79 -15.23
CA CYS A 134 -2.78 -29.23 -15.03
C CYS A 134 -1.77 -30.02 -15.87
N TYR A 135 -0.83 -30.70 -15.21
CA TYR A 135 0.17 -31.54 -15.91
C TYR A 135 -0.45 -32.75 -16.61
N GLU A 136 -1.40 -33.43 -15.97
CA GLU A 136 -2.10 -34.58 -16.57
C GLU A 136 -2.85 -34.17 -17.84
N ARG A 137 -3.57 -33.04 -17.84
CA ARG A 137 -4.22 -32.54 -19.05
C ARG A 137 -3.22 -32.24 -20.17
N ARG A 138 -2.04 -31.72 -19.82
CA ARG A 138 -0.95 -31.47 -20.79
C ARG A 138 -0.42 -32.77 -21.38
N LEU A 139 -0.27 -33.82 -20.56
CA LEU A 139 0.16 -35.14 -21.02
C LEU A 139 -0.91 -35.83 -21.87
N CYS A 140 -2.17 -35.79 -21.45
CA CYS A 140 -3.27 -36.41 -22.17
C CYS A 140 -3.51 -35.75 -23.53
N SER A 141 -3.42 -34.42 -23.63
CA SER A 141 -3.48 -33.71 -24.91
C SER A 141 -2.32 -34.08 -25.85
N LEU A 142 -1.11 -34.31 -25.33
CA LEU A 142 0.02 -34.82 -26.12
C LEU A 142 -0.19 -36.27 -26.60
N MET A 143 -0.95 -37.07 -25.84
CA MET A 143 -1.29 -38.45 -26.20
C MET A 143 -2.62 -38.59 -26.96
N GLY A 144 -3.27 -37.49 -27.36
CA GLY A 144 -4.53 -37.50 -28.12
C GLY A 144 -5.78 -37.86 -27.32
N HIS A 145 -5.70 -37.83 -25.98
CA HIS A 145 -6.84 -38.10 -25.10
C HIS A 145 -7.50 -36.81 -24.59
N GLU A 146 -8.83 -36.76 -24.66
CA GLU A 146 -9.64 -35.67 -24.10
C GLU A 146 -10.12 -36.00 -22.68
N ASN A 147 -10.14 -34.98 -21.80
CA ASN A 147 -10.78 -35.00 -20.46
C ASN A 147 -10.28 -36.06 -19.44
N CYS A 148 -9.05 -36.53 -19.55
CA CYS A 148 -8.49 -37.53 -18.63
C CYS A 148 -7.87 -36.95 -17.34
N CYS A 149 -8.56 -36.07 -16.62
CA CYS A 149 -8.04 -35.56 -15.33
C CYS A 149 -8.71 -36.24 -14.13
N THR A 150 -7.90 -36.68 -13.17
CA THR A 150 -8.40 -37.14 -11.87
C THR A 150 -8.84 -35.96 -10.99
N ALA A 151 -9.69 -36.23 -9.98
CA ALA A 151 -10.10 -35.21 -9.02
C ALA A 151 -8.90 -34.64 -8.24
N SER A 152 -7.94 -35.50 -7.87
CA SER A 152 -6.69 -35.09 -7.21
C SER A 152 -5.83 -34.19 -8.11
N ALA A 153 -5.71 -34.50 -9.40
CA ALA A 153 -5.00 -33.66 -10.35
C ALA A 153 -5.67 -32.30 -10.58
N CYS A 154 -7.00 -32.26 -10.57
CA CYS A 154 -7.76 -31.00 -10.63
C CYS A 154 -7.52 -30.11 -9.40
N THR A 155 -7.51 -30.70 -8.20
CA THR A 155 -7.22 -29.98 -6.95
C THR A 155 -5.80 -29.44 -6.94
N ALA A 156 -4.81 -30.26 -7.34
CA ALA A 156 -3.43 -29.82 -7.45
C ALA A 156 -3.25 -28.70 -8.50
N ALA A 157 -3.95 -28.79 -9.63
CA ALA A 157 -3.91 -27.78 -10.67
C ALA A 157 -4.58 -26.46 -10.24
N TYR A 158 -5.67 -26.52 -9.48
CA TYR A 158 -6.28 -25.34 -8.85
C TYR A 158 -5.29 -24.66 -7.90
N LYS A 159 -4.63 -25.43 -7.01
CA LYS A 159 -3.66 -24.87 -6.06
C LYS A 159 -2.50 -24.16 -6.78
N ARG A 160 -1.96 -24.76 -7.84
CA ARG A 160 -0.92 -24.13 -8.67
C ARG A 160 -1.41 -22.84 -9.35
N ALA A 161 -2.62 -22.86 -9.92
CA ALA A 161 -3.21 -21.69 -10.55
C ALA A 161 -3.45 -20.55 -9.54
N TYR A 162 -3.85 -20.89 -8.32
CA TYR A 162 -4.06 -19.96 -7.21
C TYR A 162 -2.74 -19.33 -6.75
N GLU A 163 -1.72 -20.14 -6.50
CA GLU A 163 -0.38 -19.67 -6.11
C GLU A 163 0.24 -18.79 -7.21
N TYR A 164 0.09 -19.18 -8.48
CA TYR A 164 0.50 -18.36 -9.62
C TYR A 164 -0.22 -17.01 -9.68
N ALA A 165 -1.54 -16.99 -9.44
CA ALA A 165 -2.28 -15.73 -9.42
C ALA A 165 -1.87 -14.82 -8.26
N LEU A 166 -1.70 -15.38 -7.06
CA LEU A 166 -1.22 -14.62 -5.90
C LEU A 166 0.17 -14.03 -6.12
N SER A 167 1.09 -14.78 -6.74
CA SER A 167 2.44 -14.26 -7.00
C SER A 167 2.39 -13.05 -7.95
N ARG A 168 1.53 -13.08 -8.96
CA ARG A 168 1.34 -11.97 -9.92
C ARG A 168 0.66 -10.74 -9.33
N ILE A 169 -0.17 -10.91 -8.31
CA ILE A 169 -0.83 -9.79 -7.62
C ILE A 169 0.14 -9.08 -6.67
N ARG A 170 1.19 -9.78 -6.21
CA ARG A 170 2.18 -9.29 -5.24
C ARG A 170 3.46 -8.74 -5.88
N GLU A 171 3.63 -8.92 -7.19
CA GLU A 171 4.66 -8.28 -8.04
C GLU A 171 4.33 -6.79 -8.27
#